data_AF-A0A7S3IG37-F1
#
_entry.id   AF-A0A7S3IG37-F1
#
_cell.length_a   1.000
_cell.length_b   1.000
_cell.length_c   1.000
_cell.angle_alpha   90.00
_cell.angle_beta   90.00
_cell.angle_gamma   90.00
#
_symmetry.space_group_name_H-M   'P 1'
#
loop_
_entity.id
_entity.type
_entity.pdbx_description
1 polymer ?
#
loop_
_entity_poly.entity_id
_entity_poly.type
_entity_poly.pdbx_seq_one_letter_code
_entity_poly.pdbx_strand_id
1 'polypeptide(L)'
;MVRGTKCSQILIDLMKDIYNMRGGSEASKLFLRKTLDIHPFEDISQVESMSVKHDCSLFIAGQNQKKRPHNLTLGRVYNEHLLDMLEFGITNYEGIENFKAIDIDNQLKPILVFQ
;
A
#
# COMPACT_ATOMS: atom_id res chain seq x y z
N MET A 1 -4.97 1.55 1.26
CA MET A 1 -4.26 0.53 0.47
C MET A 1 -5.27 -0.23 -0.36
N VAL A 2 -5.03 -0.37 -1.67
CA VAL A 2 -6.00 -0.88 -2.64
C VAL A 2 -5.39 -1.99 -3.49
N ARG A 3 -6.21 -3.01 -3.79
CA ARG A 3 -5.84 -4.10 -4.69
C ARG A 3 -6.20 -3.74 -6.13
N GLY A 4 -5.20 -3.70 -7.02
CA GLY A 4 -5.42 -3.57 -8.47
C GLY A 4 -6.08 -4.81 -9.08
N THR A 5 -6.56 -4.70 -10.33
CA THR A 5 -7.19 -5.82 -11.08
C THR A 5 -6.35 -7.08 -11.11
N LYS A 6 -5.04 -6.95 -11.36
CA LYS A 6 -4.08 -8.04 -11.24
C LYS A 6 -3.14 -7.74 -10.09
N CYS A 7 -3.19 -8.54 -9.02
CA CYS A 7 -2.33 -8.40 -7.87
C CYS A 7 -1.93 -9.79 -7.36
N SER A 8 -0.63 -9.99 -7.15
CA SER A 8 -0.06 -11.26 -6.67
C SER A 8 -0.28 -11.45 -5.17
N GLN A 9 -0.25 -12.70 -4.70
CA GLN A 9 -0.35 -13.01 -3.27
C GLN A 9 0.74 -12.31 -2.44
N ILE A 10 1.99 -12.28 -2.92
CA ILE A 10 3.12 -11.54 -2.31
C ILE A 10 2.75 -10.10 -1.96
N LEU A 11 2.19 -9.35 -2.92
CA LEU A 11 1.76 -7.96 -2.69
C LEU A 11 0.58 -7.84 -1.74
N ILE A 12 -0.35 -8.80 -1.77
CA ILE A 12 -1.49 -8.83 -0.87
C ILE A 12 -1.01 -8.98 0.57
N ASP A 13 -0.08 -9.89 0.81
CA ASP A 13 0.47 -10.16 2.14
C ASP A 13 1.36 -9.01 2.60
N LEU A 14 2.24 -8.49 1.74
CA LEU A 14 3.01 -7.27 2.03
C LEU A 14 2.10 -6.08 2.41
N MET A 15 0.99 -5.87 1.70
CA MET A 15 0.06 -4.80 2.05
C MET A 15 -0.63 -5.03 3.41
N LYS A 16 -0.87 -6.29 3.83
CA LYS A 16 -1.39 -6.58 5.18
C LYS A 16 -0.32 -6.28 6.23
N ASP A 17 0.93 -6.63 5.97
CA ASP A 17 2.05 -6.39 6.88
C ASP A 17 2.28 -4.88 7.06
N ILE A 18 2.34 -4.10 5.96
CA ILE A 18 2.43 -2.63 6.03
C ILE A 18 1.20 -2.04 6.73
N TYR A 19 -0.01 -2.57 6.50
CA TYR A 19 -1.23 -2.13 7.17
C TYR A 19 -1.14 -2.30 8.69
N ASN A 20 -0.68 -3.47 9.16
CA ASN A 20 -0.51 -3.75 10.58
C ASN A 20 0.57 -2.83 11.19
N MET A 21 1.73 -2.70 10.52
CA MET A 21 2.82 -1.82 10.96
C MET A 21 2.43 -0.34 11.02
N ARG A 22 1.46 0.09 10.19
CA ARG A 22 0.96 1.48 10.17
C ARG A 22 -0.19 1.69 11.15
N GLY A 23 -0.32 0.89 12.20
CA GLY A 23 -1.37 1.03 13.22
C GLY A 23 -2.72 0.41 12.86
N GLY A 24 -2.79 -0.44 11.83
CA GLY A 24 -3.98 -1.21 11.48
C GLY A 24 -5.22 -0.35 11.22
N SER A 25 -6.36 -0.75 11.78
CA SER A 25 -7.67 -0.12 11.55
C SER A 25 -7.78 1.30 12.11
N GLU A 26 -6.95 1.65 13.08
CA GLU A 26 -6.97 2.96 13.73
C GLU A 26 -6.40 4.06 12.84
N ALA A 27 -5.45 3.72 11.96
CA ALA A 27 -4.70 4.69 11.16
C ALA A 27 -4.75 4.42 9.65
N SER A 28 -5.19 3.23 9.22
CA SER A 28 -5.13 2.81 7.82
C SER A 28 -6.42 2.13 7.37
N LYS A 29 -6.67 2.16 6.05
CA LYS A 29 -7.81 1.48 5.40
C LYS A 29 -7.31 0.50 4.35
N LEU A 30 -7.77 -0.74 4.43
CA LEU A 30 -7.31 -1.86 3.59
C LEU A 30 -8.45 -2.41 2.72
N PHE A 31 -8.36 -2.20 1.41
CA PHE A 31 -9.37 -2.61 0.42
C PHE A 31 -8.84 -3.76 -0.45
N LEU A 32 -8.95 -5.00 0.06
CA LEU A 32 -8.47 -6.22 -0.63
C LEU A 32 -9.59 -7.07 -1.24
N ARG A 33 -10.84 -6.91 -0.76
CA ARG A 33 -11.99 -7.74 -1.17
C ARG A 33 -12.40 -7.55 -2.62
N LYS A 34 -12.44 -6.29 -3.07
CA LYS A 34 -12.75 -5.93 -4.46
C LYS A 34 -11.49 -5.41 -5.11
N THR A 35 -11.22 -5.88 -6.32
CA THR A 35 -10.19 -5.31 -7.18
C THR A 35 -10.69 -4.00 -7.77
N LEU A 36 -9.79 -3.05 -7.94
CA LEU A 36 -10.05 -1.78 -8.61
C LEU A 36 -9.16 -1.67 -9.84
N ASP A 37 -9.72 -1.13 -10.91
CA ASP A 37 -9.00 -0.93 -12.18
C ASP A 37 -8.28 0.42 -12.17
N ILE A 38 -7.28 0.52 -11.30
CA ILE A 38 -6.52 1.75 -11.06
C ILE A 38 -5.26 1.70 -11.88
N HIS A 39 -5.00 2.70 -12.70
CA HIS A 39 -3.76 2.87 -13.45
C HIS A 39 -3.12 4.21 -13.06
N PRO A 40 -2.35 4.30 -11.96
CA PRO A 40 -1.98 5.59 -11.35
C PRO A 40 -1.27 6.56 -12.30
N PHE A 41 -0.49 6.03 -13.25
CA PHE A 41 0.27 6.81 -14.25
C PHE A 41 -0.51 7.11 -15.53
N GLU A 42 -1.73 6.60 -15.68
CA GLU A 42 -2.61 6.85 -16.83
C GLU A 42 -3.81 7.71 -16.40
N ASP A 43 -4.46 7.35 -15.30
CA ASP A 43 -5.57 8.09 -14.70
C ASP A 43 -5.56 7.93 -13.16
N ILE A 44 -5.40 9.06 -12.47
CA ILE A 44 -5.36 9.11 -11.00
C ILE A 44 -6.72 9.44 -10.37
N SER A 45 -7.73 9.81 -11.16
CA SER A 45 -9.02 10.34 -10.68
C SER A 45 -9.71 9.40 -9.68
N GLN A 46 -9.59 8.08 -9.88
CA GLN A 46 -10.16 7.10 -8.96
C GLN A 46 -9.47 7.12 -7.60
N VAL A 47 -8.15 7.31 -7.55
CA VAL A 47 -7.37 7.40 -6.30
C VAL A 47 -7.72 8.69 -5.56
N GLU A 48 -7.80 9.82 -6.26
CA GLU A 48 -8.20 11.10 -5.68
C GLU A 48 -9.62 11.02 -5.10
N SER A 49 -10.58 10.49 -5.86
CA SER A 49 -11.95 10.28 -5.39
C SER A 49 -12.01 9.38 -4.14
N MET A 50 -11.21 8.31 -4.11
CA MET A 50 -11.11 7.45 -2.94
C MET A 50 -10.44 8.14 -1.74
N SER A 51 -9.41 8.93 -1.99
CA SER A 51 -8.70 9.72 -0.98
C SER A 51 -9.68 10.68 -0.29
N VAL A 52 -10.47 11.43 -1.06
CA VAL A 52 -11.49 12.34 -0.52
C VAL A 52 -12.58 11.55 0.21
N LYS A 53 -13.14 10.52 -0.43
CA LYS A 53 -14.22 9.70 0.16
C LYS A 53 -13.84 9.05 1.49
N HIS A 54 -12.58 8.65 1.62
CA HIS A 54 -12.09 7.92 2.78
C HIS A 54 -11.18 8.75 3.67
N ASP A 55 -11.02 10.04 3.43
CA ASP A 55 -10.15 10.95 4.17
C ASP A 55 -8.74 10.36 4.37
N CYS A 56 -8.05 10.07 3.25
CA CYS A 56 -6.76 9.38 3.23
C CYS A 56 -5.76 10.08 2.33
N SER A 57 -4.84 10.86 2.91
CA SER A 57 -3.79 11.58 2.17
C SER A 57 -2.66 10.69 1.63
N LEU A 58 -2.58 9.42 2.04
CA LEU A 58 -1.60 8.45 1.54
C LEU A 58 -2.30 7.27 0.90
N PHE A 59 -1.76 6.77 -0.21
CA PHE A 59 -2.27 5.56 -0.85
C PHE A 59 -1.16 4.59 -1.22
N ILE A 60 -1.56 3.33 -1.33
CA ILE A 60 -0.76 2.22 -1.82
C ILE A 60 -1.64 1.44 -2.79
N ALA A 61 -1.18 1.20 -4.01
CA ALA A 61 -1.84 0.37 -5.00
C ALA A 61 -0.93 -0.80 -5.41
N GLY A 62 -1.40 -2.03 -5.21
CA GLY A 62 -0.67 -3.23 -5.61
C GLY A 62 -1.10 -3.71 -6.99
N GLN A 63 -0.13 -3.90 -7.90
CA GLN A 63 -0.34 -4.40 -9.26
C GLN A 63 0.72 -5.41 -9.69
N ASN A 64 0.36 -6.35 -10.55
CA ASN A 64 1.29 -7.33 -11.09
C ASN A 64 1.13 -7.46 -12.60
N GLN A 65 2.19 -7.14 -13.35
CA GLN A 65 2.23 -7.23 -14.80
C GLN A 65 3.56 -7.85 -15.27
N LYS A 66 3.62 -8.40 -16.48
CA LYS A 66 4.86 -9.00 -17.01
C LYS A 66 6.05 -8.03 -17.05
N LYS A 67 5.80 -6.76 -17.41
CA LYS A 67 6.84 -5.71 -17.46
C LYS A 67 7.19 -5.13 -16.08
N ARG A 68 6.26 -5.22 -15.12
CA ARG A 68 6.37 -4.69 -13.76
C ARG A 68 5.82 -5.74 -12.77
N PRO A 69 6.57 -6.82 -12.51
CA PRO A 69 6.13 -7.86 -11.59
C PRO A 69 6.12 -7.33 -10.15
N HIS A 70 5.16 -7.76 -9.34
CA HIS A 70 5.01 -7.39 -7.93
C HIS A 70 5.22 -5.88 -7.68
N ASN A 71 4.53 -5.04 -8.47
CA ASN A 71 4.67 -3.60 -8.44
C ASN A 71 3.76 -2.97 -7.37
N LEU A 72 4.37 -2.19 -6.48
CA LEU A 72 3.67 -1.45 -5.45
C LEU A 72 3.81 0.05 -5.73
N THR A 73 2.72 0.73 -6.07
CA THR A 73 2.71 2.18 -6.24
C THR A 73 2.34 2.85 -4.94
N LEU A 74 3.22 3.69 -4.40
CA LEU A 74 2.96 4.54 -3.25
C LEU A 74 2.76 5.97 -3.72
N GLY A 75 1.87 6.72 -3.09
CA GLY A 75 1.74 8.14 -3.39
C GLY A 75 1.05 8.94 -2.30
N ARG A 76 1.12 10.26 -2.46
CA ARG A 76 0.57 11.25 -1.55
C ARG A 76 -0.43 12.12 -2.28
N VAL A 77 -1.51 12.47 -1.59
CA VAL A 77 -2.55 13.38 -2.03
C VAL A 77 -2.51 14.59 -1.12
N TYR A 78 -2.50 15.79 -1.72
CA TYR A 78 -2.55 17.05 -1.02
C TYR A 78 -3.64 17.93 -1.64
N ASN A 79 -4.51 18.47 -0.78
CA ASN A 79 -5.64 19.28 -1.21
C ASN A 79 -6.45 18.60 -2.33
N GLU A 80 -6.86 17.35 -2.09
CA GLU A 80 -7.67 16.52 -3.00
C GLU A 80 -6.98 16.11 -4.31
N HIS A 81 -5.76 16.57 -4.57
CA HIS A 81 -5.02 16.29 -5.79
C HIS A 81 -3.74 15.49 -5.52
N LEU A 82 -3.32 14.69 -6.50
CA LEU A 82 -2.05 13.98 -6.44
C LEU A 82 -0.89 14.97 -6.21
N LEU A 83 -0.09 14.72 -5.18
CA LEU A 83 1.15 15.44 -4.94
C LEU A 83 2.32 14.74 -5.66
N ASP A 84 2.51 13.45 -5.37
CA ASP A 84 3.54 12.62 -5.98
C ASP A 84 3.22 11.12 -5.85
N MET A 85 3.92 10.32 -6.62
CA MET A 85 3.86 8.86 -6.57
C MET A 85 5.15 8.22 -7.07
N LEU A 86 5.44 7.02 -6.55
CA LEU A 86 6.62 6.22 -6.86
C LEU A 86 6.21 4.75 -7.02
N GLU A 87 6.83 4.06 -7.96
CA GLU A 87 6.68 2.60 -8.15
C GLU A 87 7.84 1.86 -7.50
N PHE A 88 7.52 0.78 -6.80
CA PHE A 88 8.49 -0.13 -6.19
C PHE A 88 8.23 -1.55 -6.68
N GLY A 89 9.20 -2.10 -7.42
CA GLY A 89 9.20 -3.51 -7.79
C GLY A 89 9.67 -4.36 -6.61
N ILE A 90 8.78 -5.19 -6.07
CA ILE A 90 9.07 -6.01 -4.89
C ILE A 90 9.78 -7.30 -5.31
N THR A 91 10.87 -7.63 -4.62
CA THR A 91 11.63 -8.87 -4.79
C THR A 91 11.97 -9.46 -3.42
N ASN A 92 12.11 -10.79 -3.34
CA ASN A 92 12.53 -11.50 -2.12
C ASN A 92 11.74 -11.12 -0.85
N TYR A 93 10.42 -11.00 -0.97
CA TYR A 93 9.55 -10.70 0.17
C TYR A 93 9.50 -11.88 1.15
N GLU A 94 9.72 -11.57 2.43
CA GLU A 94 9.49 -12.46 3.56
C GLU A 94 8.47 -11.79 4.48
N GLY A 95 7.38 -12.48 4.77
CA GLY A 95 6.30 -11.94 5.61
C GLY A 95 6.69 -11.91 7.09
N ILE A 96 6.04 -11.03 7.86
CA ILE A 96 6.27 -10.89 9.31
C ILE A 96 6.10 -12.25 10.03
N GLU A 97 5.17 -13.08 9.56
CA GLU A 97 4.89 -14.42 10.10
C GLU A 97 6.06 -15.41 9.97
N ASN A 98 7.00 -15.18 9.05
CA ASN A 98 8.18 -16.04 8.86
C ASN A 98 9.26 -15.80 9.93
N PHE A 99 9.13 -14.74 10.73
CA PHE A 99 10.10 -14.37 11.76
C PHE A 99 9.59 -14.76 13.15
N LYS A 100 10.49 -15.31 13.96
CA LYS A 100 10.23 -15.48 15.40
C LYS A 100 10.30 -14.12 16.07
N ALA A 101 9.15 -13.51 16.31
CA ALA A 101 9.05 -12.22 16.98
C ALA A 101 8.22 -12.32 18.27
N ILE A 102 8.45 -11.36 19.17
CA ILE A 102 7.58 -11.09 20.31
C ILE A 102 6.46 -10.18 19.79
N ASP A 103 5.24 -10.30 20.30
CA ASP A 103 4.16 -9.38 19.96
C ASP A 103 4.57 -7.94 20.31
N ILE A 104 4.46 -7.05 19.32
CA ILE A 104 4.76 -5.62 19.44
C ILE A 104 3.46 -4.86 19.33
N ASP A 105 3.30 -3.83 20.17
CA ASP A 105 2.18 -2.89 20.05
C ASP A 105 2.34 -2.05 18.76
N ASN A 106 1.32 -2.08 17.91
CA ASN A 106 1.28 -1.37 16.63
C ASN A 106 1.14 0.16 16.78
N GLN A 107 1.01 0.69 18.01
CA GLN A 107 0.96 2.12 18.29
C GLN A 107 2.32 2.75 18.60
N LEU A 108 3.39 1.94 18.68
CA LEU A 108 4.73 2.44 18.96
C LEU A 108 5.27 3.28 17.78
N LYS A 109 5.95 4.38 18.10
CA LYS A 109 6.65 5.19 17.09
C LYS A 109 7.91 4.44 16.65
N PRO A 110 8.07 4.15 15.34
CA PRO A 110 9.25 3.43 14.86
C PRO A 110 10.49 4.32 14.90
N ILE A 111 11.66 3.69 15.03
CA ILE A 111 12.96 4.33 14.82
C ILE A 111 13.30 4.22 13.33
N LEU A 112 13.74 5.32 12.74
CA LEU A 112 14.18 5.36 11.35
C LEU A 112 15.70 5.44 11.29
N VAL A 113 16.32 4.53 10.55
CA VAL A 113 17.76 4.52 10.27
C VAL A 113 17.94 4.46 8.77
N PHE A 114 18.61 5.48 8.22
CA PHE A 114 19.00 5.54 6.82
C PHE A 114 20.52 5.38 6.74
N GLN A 115 21.00 4.49 5.87
CA GLN A 115 22.42 4.20 5.67
C GLN A 115 22.95 4.89 4.41
#